data_AF-A0A6M3KY63-F1
#
_entry.id   AF-A0A6M3KY63-F1
#
_cell.length_a   1.000
_cell.length_b   1.000
_cell.length_c   1.000
_cell.angle_alpha   90.00
_cell.angle_beta   90.00
_cell.angle_gamma   90.00
#
_symmetry.space_group_name_H-M   'P 1'
#
loop_
_entity.id
_entity.type
_entity.pdbx_description
1 polymer ?
#
loop_
_entity_poly.entity_id
_entity_poly.type
_entity_poly.pdbx_seq_one_letter_code
_entity_poly.pdbx_strand_id
1 'polypeptide(L)' 'MATMIPEISITEFKKLKAHELKRMKSCEVTSDGQYLFTFINPQSDYIKLQAEATGHLSNIGGGKDPSELLMVEV' A
#
# COMPACT_ATOMS: atom_id res chain seq x y z
N MET A 1 10.99 15.11 -2.97
CA MET A 1 11.66 14.59 -1.76
C MET A 1 12.31 13.28 -2.14
N ALA A 2 13.59 13.06 -1.85
CA ALA A 2 14.22 11.76 -2.11
C ALA A 2 13.71 10.79 -1.03
N THR A 3 12.75 9.95 -1.40
CA THR A 3 12.23 8.91 -0.50
C THR A 3 13.16 7.70 -0.58
N MET A 4 13.39 7.01 0.55
CA MET A 4 14.17 5.77 0.58
C MET A 4 13.43 4.59 -0.09
N ILE A 5 12.18 4.82 -0.51
CA ILE A 5 11.28 3.84 -1.09
C ILE A 5 11.11 4.21 -2.57
N PRO A 6 11.30 3.26 -3.51
CA PRO A 6 11.13 3.57 -4.93
C PRO A 6 9.67 3.90 -5.25
N GLU A 7 9.46 4.80 -6.21
CA GLU A 7 8.14 5.21 -6.67
C GLU A 7 7.66 4.39 -7.88
N ILE A 8 6.35 4.14 -7.96
CA ILE A 8 5.66 3.60 -9.13
C ILE A 8 4.30 4.30 -9.30
N SER A 9 3.89 4.60 -10.53
CA SER A 9 2.55 5.15 -10.76
C SER A 9 1.47 4.09 -10.52
N ILE A 10 0.28 4.52 -10.10
CA ILE A 10 -0.89 3.65 -9.90
C ILE A 10 -1.25 2.88 -11.18
N THR A 11 -1.02 3.49 -12.34
CA THR A 11 -1.24 2.87 -13.65
C THR A 11 -0.29 1.71 -13.89
N GLU A 12 0.99 1.84 -13.54
CA GLU A 12 1.96 0.73 -13.65
C GLU A 12 1.75 -0.30 -12.55
N PHE A 13 1.45 0.12 -11.32
CA PHE A 13 1.20 -0.77 -10.19
C PHE A 13 0.04 -1.74 -10.48
N LYS A 14 -1.06 -1.25 -11.07
CA LYS A 14 -2.24 -2.07 -11.44
C LYS A 14 -1.95 -3.11 -12.52
N LYS A 15 -0.85 -2.99 -13.27
CA LYS A 15 -0.45 -3.99 -14.29
C LYS A 15 0.27 -5.18 -13.67
N LEU A 16 0.80 -5.04 -12.46
CA LEU A 16 1.54 -6.10 -11.77
C LEU A 16 0.63 -7.28 -11.43
N LYS A 17 1.08 -8.48 -11.74
CA LYS A 17 0.40 -9.73 -11.39
C LYS A 17 0.72 -10.13 -9.95
N ALA A 18 -0.12 -10.98 -9.37
CA ALA A 18 0.05 -11.44 -8.00
C ALA A 18 1.44 -12.04 -7.69
N HIS A 19 2.05 -12.78 -8.62
CA HIS A 19 3.39 -13.35 -8.43
C HIS A 19 4.51 -12.30 -8.48
N GLU A 20 4.30 -11.18 -9.17
CA GLU A 20 5.24 -10.06 -9.23
C GLU A 20 5.14 -9.23 -7.95
N LEU A 21 3.91 -8.94 -7.50
CA LEU A 21 3.64 -8.26 -6.23
C LEU A 21 4.27 -9.01 -5.04
N LYS A 22 4.20 -10.35 -5.02
CA LYS A 22 4.84 -11.18 -3.99
C LYS A 22 6.38 -11.10 -3.98
N ARG A 23 7.01 -10.71 -5.09
CA ARG A 23 8.47 -10.57 -5.20
C ARG A 23 8.95 -9.15 -5.00
N MET A 24 8.06 -8.17 -5.12
CA MET A 24 8.36 -6.76 -4.86
C MET A 24 8.64 -6.56 -3.36
N LYS A 25 9.56 -5.65 -3.05
CA LYS A 25 9.88 -5.25 -1.66
C LYS A 25 8.86 -4.21 -1.18
N SER A 26 9.16 -2.93 -1.34
CA SER A 26 8.26 -1.83 -1.07
C SER A 26 8.29 -0.82 -2.22
N CYS A 27 7.20 -0.08 -2.36
CA CYS A 27 7.14 1.06 -3.27
C CYS A 27 6.12 2.10 -2.77
N GLU A 28 6.34 3.36 -3.10
CA GLU A 28 5.32 4.40 -3.01
C GLU A 28 4.51 4.38 -4.31
N VAL A 29 3.19 4.36 -4.17
CA VAL A 29 2.27 4.39 -5.30
C VAL A 29 1.73 5.81 -5.46
N THR A 30 1.90 6.37 -6.65
CA THR A 30 1.52 7.76 -6.96
C THR A 30 0.48 7.85 -8.07
N SER A 31 -0.30 8.93 -8.09
CA SER A 31 -1.14 9.33 -9.24
C SER A 31 -0.79 10.76 -9.59
N ASP A 32 -0.44 11.01 -10.85
CA ASP A 32 -0.07 12.35 -11.33
C ASP A 32 1.01 13.04 -10.48
N GLY A 33 1.98 12.25 -10.00
CA GLY A 33 3.07 12.70 -9.13
C GLY A 33 2.67 12.98 -7.67
N GLN A 34 1.42 12.68 -7.29
CA GLN A 34 0.95 12.79 -5.91
C GLN A 34 0.93 11.42 -5.23
N TYR A 35 1.43 11.37 -3.99
CA TYR A 35 1.40 10.18 -3.16
C TYR A 35 -0.03 9.69 -2.90
N LEU A 36 -0.27 8.38 -3.08
CA LEU A 36 -1.51 7.72 -2.69
C LEU A 36 -1.31 6.84 -1.45
N PHE A 37 -0.41 5.86 -1.55
CA PHE A 37 -0.13 4.91 -0.47
C PHE A 37 1.25 4.29 -0.62
N THR A 38 1.75 3.70 0.47
CA THR A 38 2.96 2.88 0.47
C THR A 38 2.58 1.42 0.49
N PHE A 39 3.06 0.67 -0.51
CA PHE A 39 2.99 -0.79 -0.50
C PHE A 39 4.22 -1.36 0.20
N ILE A 40 4.01 -2.25 1.16
CA ILE A 40 5.07 -2.95 1.89
C ILE A 40 4.80 -4.44 1.82
N ASN A 41 5.72 -5.19 1.21
CA ASN A 41 5.76 -6.64 1.31
C ASN A 41 6.80 -7.05 2.37
N PRO A 42 6.37 -7.44 3.58
CA PRO A 42 7.27 -7.71 4.70
C PRO A 42 8.22 -8.89 4.38
N GLN A 43 9.52 -8.68 4.61
CA GLN A 43 10.55 -9.71 4.40
C GLN A 43 10.95 -10.40 5.72
N SER A 44 10.36 -10.02 6.84
CA SER A 44 10.55 -10.62 8.16
C SER A 44 9.33 -10.40 9.05
N ASP A 45 9.18 -11.23 10.08
CA ASP A 45 8.09 -11.11 11.07
C ASP A 45 8.13 -9.77 11.80
N TYR A 46 9.33 -9.22 12.04
CA TYR A 46 9.49 -7.89 12.62
C TYR A 46 8.84 -6.81 11.75
N ILE A 47 9.12 -6.81 10.43
CA ILE A 47 8.54 -5.82 9.51
C ILE A 47 7.03 -6.01 9.41
N LYS A 48 6.55 -7.26 9.40
CA LYS A 48 5.13 -7.58 9.40
C LYS A 48 4.43 -7.00 10.62
N LEU A 49 4.95 -7.24 11.82
CA LEU A 49 4.38 -6.74 13.07
C LEU A 49 4.34 -5.21 13.10
N GLN A 50 5.40 -4.55 12.65
CA GLN A 50 5.42 -3.08 12.57
C GLN A 50 4.37 -2.56 11.57
N ALA A 51 4.26 -3.17 10.39
CA ALA A 51 3.27 -2.79 9.40
C ALA A 51 1.83 -2.98 9.91
N GLU A 52 1.56 -4.07 10.63
CA GLU A 52 0.26 -4.32 11.28
C GLU A 52 -0.05 -3.27 12.35
N ALA A 53 0.90 -2.96 13.22
CA ALA A 53 0.72 -1.95 14.26
C ALA A 53 0.48 -0.55 13.67
N THR A 54 1.28 -0.13 12.70
CA THR A 54 1.11 1.17 12.02
C THR A 54 -0.18 1.22 11.21
N GLY A 55 -0.54 0.14 10.52
CA GLY A 55 -1.81 0.03 9.79
C GLY A 55 -3.02 0.13 10.73
N HIS A 56 -2.97 -0.52 11.88
CA HIS A 56 -4.01 -0.41 12.90
C HIS A 56 -4.17 1.04 13.39
N LEU A 57 -3.06 1.73 13.67
CA LEU A 57 -3.09 3.16 14.04
C LEU A 57 -3.70 4.03 12.93
N SER A 58 -3.45 3.70 11.66
CA SER A 58 -4.04 4.43 10.52
C SER A 58 -5.55 4.24 10.44
N ASN A 59 -6.08 3.06 10.79
CA ASN A 59 -7.53 2.79 10.77
C ASN A 59 -8.29 3.49 11.90
N ILE A 60 -7.60 3.96 12.94
CA ILE A 60 -8.19 4.85 13.96
C ILE A 60 -8.40 6.26 13.38
N GLY A 61 -7.59 6.64 12.39
CA GLY A 61 -7.80 7.86 11.62
C GLY A 61 -9.10 7.79 10.81
N GLY A 62 -9.65 8.95 10.44
CA GLY A 62 -10.85 9.00 9.61
C GLY A 62 -10.68 8.26 8.27
N GLY A 63 -11.79 7.80 7.70
CA GLY A 63 -11.78 6.98 6.49
C GLY A 63 -12.96 6.01 6.47
N LYS A 64 -12.85 4.98 5.64
CA LYS A 64 -13.78 3.85 5.57
C LYS A 64 -13.01 2.55 5.49
N ASP A 65 -13.49 1.52 6.17
CA ASP A 65 -12.95 0.18 6.02
C ASP A 65 -13.20 -0.34 4.60
N PRO A 66 -12.38 -1.30 4.10
CA PRO A 66 -12.57 -1.88 2.77
C PRO A 66 -13.97 -2.45 2.55
N SER A 67 -14.58 -3.03 3.60
CA SER A 67 -15.94 -3.57 3.51
C SER A 67 -16.99 -2.48 3.25
N GLU A 68 -16.85 -1.31 3.88
CA GLU A 68 -17.75 -0.18 3.69
C GLU A 68 -17.61 0.45 2.29
N LEU A 69 -16.44 0.34 1.65
CA LEU A 69 -16.21 0.82 0.30
C LEU A 69 -16.80 -0.13 -0.75
N LEU A 70 -16.63 -1.43 -0.56
CA LEU A 70 -17.10 -2.45 -1.51
C LEU A 70 -18.61 -2.68 -1.46
N MET A 71 -19.29 -2.29 -0.37
CA MET A 71 -20.74 -2.38 -0.23
C MET A 71 -21.51 -1.31 -1.01
N VAL A 72 -20.84 -0.29 -1.57
CA VAL A 72 -21.49 0.80 -2.32
C VAL A 72 -21.71 0.43 -3.80
N GLU A 73 -21.21 -0.71 -4.27
CA GLU A 73 -21.36 -1.19 -5.66
C GLU A 73 -22.41 -2.31 -5.80
N VAL A 74 -23.66 -2.07 -5.35
CA VAL A 74 -24.83 -2.93 -5.68
C VAL A 74 -25.98 -2.09 -6.23
#